data_AF-A0AAP2SWE1-F1
#
_entry.id   AF-A0AAP2SWE1-F1
#
_cell.length_a   1.000
_cell.length_b   1.000
_cell.length_c   1.000
_cell.angle_alpha   90.00
_cell.angle_beta   90.00
_cell.angle_gamma   90.00
#
_symmetry.space_group_name_H-M   'P 1'
#
loop_
_entity.id
_entity.type
_entity.pdbx_description
1 polymer ?
#
loop_
_entity_poly.entity_id
_entity_poly.type
_entity_poly.pdbx_seq_one_letter_code
_entity_poly.pdbx_strand_id
1 'polypeptide(L)'
;MREKVQVRRPPIFSYDRPITLDSLKYMKDRLIGALEEPEIIDKLGNLALGLCNTAQMLEPMKSVEGEELGGSHPDPDWTDKNIIPLTGSNEFVVSGRQISLMPVQKDRISDTFASESIARMCTYVDIYSPTKIKRTGVGGFCSTTFYEMGDVGTGPYVYLRPVISVAQSGLTCVNTATLGHETSHAHDCVANPVSEIDPKSDQANLRSELQAYAVGKVIQDYSTYNDRIMFSYPSVQDRVEEVRRMVNGPLWSEGAFDVNDDLIEQLDRAGLRGIY
;
A
#
# COMPACT_ATOMS: atom_id res chain seq x y z
N MET A 1 -3.91 34.86 11.56
CA MET A 1 -3.13 34.84 10.30
C MET A 1 -1.82 34.12 10.54
N ARG A 2 -1.52 33.06 9.77
CA ARG A 2 -0.16 32.49 9.72
C ARG A 2 0.23 32.28 8.25
N GLU A 3 0.51 33.39 7.58
CA GLU A 3 1.07 33.45 6.22
C GLU A 3 2.56 33.09 6.24
N LYS A 4 2.90 31.81 6.05
CA LYS A 4 4.16 31.39 5.43
C LYS A 4 3.90 30.09 4.68
N VAL A 5 3.41 30.21 3.44
CA VAL A 5 3.22 29.11 2.50
C VAL A 5 4.49 28.97 1.67
N GLN A 6 5.13 27.80 1.73
CA GLN A 6 6.21 27.47 0.81
C GLN A 6 5.59 26.89 -0.46
N VAL A 7 5.76 27.58 -1.58
CA VAL A 7 5.36 27.05 -2.89
C VAL A 7 6.46 26.12 -3.39
N ARG A 8 6.12 24.85 -3.65
CA ARG A 8 7.04 23.81 -4.12
C ARG A 8 6.51 23.20 -5.41
N ARG A 9 7.38 22.68 -6.27
CA ARG A 9 6.92 21.75 -7.31
C ARG A 9 6.65 20.39 -6.66
N PRO A 10 5.73 19.57 -7.19
CA PRO A 10 5.67 18.16 -6.83
C PRO A 10 7.06 17.54 -6.96
N PRO A 11 7.52 16.78 -5.95
CA PRO A 11 8.86 16.25 -5.95
C PRO A 11 9.06 15.14 -6.99
N ILE A 12 10.31 14.91 -7.36
CA ILE A 12 10.71 13.72 -8.10
C ILE A 12 11.18 12.69 -7.09
N PHE A 13 10.64 11.48 -7.22
CA PHE A 13 10.98 10.36 -6.36
C PHE A 13 12.29 9.72 -6.83
N SER A 14 13.16 9.36 -5.89
CA SER A 14 14.41 8.66 -6.18
C SER A 14 14.71 7.62 -5.11
N TYR A 15 15.24 6.49 -5.58
CA TYR A 15 15.79 5.43 -4.74
C TYR A 15 17.31 5.48 -4.67
N ASP A 16 17.98 6.39 -5.40
CA ASP A 16 19.43 6.56 -5.37
C ASP A 16 19.93 7.06 -4.01
N ARG A 17 19.02 7.66 -3.22
CA ARG A 17 19.24 8.07 -1.85
C ARG A 17 18.12 7.50 -0.97
N PRO A 18 18.18 6.21 -0.63
CA PRO A 18 17.15 5.54 0.17
C PRO A 18 16.80 6.32 1.42
N ILE A 19 15.53 6.27 1.80
CA ILE A 19 15.07 6.86 3.05
C ILE A 19 15.78 6.15 4.21
N THR A 20 16.34 6.92 5.15
CA THR A 20 17.03 6.35 6.30
C THR A 20 16.05 5.62 7.21
N LEU A 21 16.54 4.65 7.99
CA LEU A 21 15.71 3.90 8.93
C LEU A 21 14.93 4.80 9.90
N ASP A 22 15.59 5.84 10.45
CA ASP A 22 14.93 6.78 11.36
C ASP A 22 13.88 7.63 10.64
N SER A 23 14.09 7.95 9.37
CA SER A 23 13.08 8.64 8.57
C SER A 23 11.89 7.73 8.23
N LEU A 24 12.12 6.43 7.97
CA LEU A 24 11.04 5.44 7.83
C LEU A 24 10.19 5.34 9.10
N LYS A 25 10.83 5.27 10.28
CA LYS A 25 10.13 5.31 11.57
C LYS A 25 9.31 6.58 11.74
N TYR A 26 9.93 7.73 11.52
CA TYR A 26 9.24 9.02 11.63
C TYR A 26 8.05 9.15 10.68
N MET A 27 8.18 8.66 9.44
CA MET A 27 7.09 8.66 8.46
C MET A 27 5.95 7.72 8.86
N LYS A 28 6.27 6.53 9.39
CA LYS A 28 5.27 5.61 9.96
C LYS A 28 4.50 6.29 11.09
N ASP A 29 5.20 6.86 12.07
CA ASP A 29 4.58 7.55 13.20
C ASP A 29 3.70 8.71 12.74
N ARG A 30 4.16 9.47 11.74
CA ARG A 30 3.40 10.57 11.15
C ARG A 30 2.15 10.10 10.40
N LEU A 31 2.22 8.97 9.71
CA LEU A 31 1.05 8.36 9.05
C LEU A 31 0.01 7.93 10.09
N ILE A 32 0.44 7.21 11.13
CA ILE A 32 -0.45 6.77 12.23
C ILE A 32 -1.11 7.98 12.87
N GLY A 33 -0.32 9.00 13.24
CA GLY A 33 -0.85 10.23 13.81
C GLY A 33 -1.87 10.91 12.88
N ALA A 34 -1.61 10.99 11.57
CA ALA A 34 -2.57 11.53 10.62
C ALA A 34 -3.88 10.71 10.55
N LEU A 35 -3.79 9.38 10.57
CA LEU A 35 -4.97 8.50 10.51
C LEU A 35 -5.84 8.55 11.77
N GLU A 36 -5.29 8.99 12.90
CA GLU A 36 -6.00 9.19 14.17
C GLU A 36 -6.66 10.57 14.28
N GLU A 37 -6.40 11.48 13.34
CA GLU A 37 -6.92 12.85 13.39
C GLU A 37 -8.40 12.90 12.99
N PRO A 38 -9.25 13.63 13.74
CA PRO A 38 -10.68 13.70 13.47
C PRO A 38 -11.01 14.13 12.03
N GLU A 39 -10.26 15.10 11.48
CA GLU A 39 -10.47 15.56 10.10
C GLU A 39 -10.24 14.44 9.07
N ILE A 40 -9.30 13.53 9.33
CA ILE A 40 -9.00 12.40 8.46
C ILE A 40 -10.01 11.28 8.65
N ILE A 41 -10.41 11.01 9.89
CA ILE A 41 -11.47 10.06 10.22
C ILE A 41 -12.79 10.50 9.56
N ASP A 42 -13.13 11.78 9.59
CA ASP A 42 -14.34 12.30 8.95
C ASP A 42 -14.34 12.09 7.42
N LYS A 43 -13.16 12.12 6.78
CA LYS A 43 -13.00 11.94 5.33
C LYS A 43 -12.96 10.47 4.91
N LEU A 44 -12.28 9.62 5.66
CA LEU A 44 -12.05 8.20 5.31
C LEU A 44 -13.03 7.26 6.01
N GLY A 45 -13.75 7.72 7.04
CA GLY A 45 -14.66 6.90 7.84
C GLY A 45 -13.97 5.69 8.45
N ASN A 46 -14.61 4.52 8.35
CA ASN A 46 -14.09 3.26 8.88
C ASN A 46 -12.75 2.84 8.27
N LEU A 47 -12.43 3.32 7.05
CA LEU A 47 -11.15 3.01 6.41
C LEU A 47 -9.97 3.60 7.19
N ALA A 48 -10.12 4.75 7.86
CA ALA A 48 -9.06 5.35 8.68
C ALA A 48 -8.56 4.39 9.77
N LEU A 49 -9.48 3.75 10.50
CA LEU A 49 -9.15 2.79 11.55
C LEU A 49 -8.49 1.53 10.97
N GLY A 50 -9.01 1.03 9.85
CA GLY A 50 -8.44 -0.11 9.13
C GLY A 50 -6.99 0.15 8.70
N LEU A 51 -6.76 1.31 8.09
CA LEU A 51 -5.43 1.77 7.69
C LEU A 51 -4.51 1.99 8.90
N CYS A 52 -5.02 2.53 10.01
CA CYS A 52 -4.22 2.74 11.22
C CYS A 52 -3.73 1.39 11.79
N ASN A 53 -4.61 0.39 11.87
CA ASN A 53 -4.25 -0.96 12.28
C ASN A 53 -3.19 -1.59 11.34
N THR A 54 -3.34 -1.41 10.03
CA THR A 54 -2.32 -1.88 9.06
C THR A 54 -1.02 -1.09 9.17
N ALA A 55 -1.08 0.23 9.38
CA ALA A 55 0.10 1.08 9.56
C ALA A 55 0.90 0.68 10.81
N GLN A 56 0.23 0.25 11.88
CA GLN A 56 0.89 -0.26 13.09
C GLN A 56 1.72 -1.53 12.82
N MET A 57 1.28 -2.39 11.89
CA MET A 57 1.99 -3.60 11.45
C MET A 57 3.26 -3.32 10.64
N LEU A 58 3.45 -2.10 10.13
CA LEU A 58 4.62 -1.76 9.31
C LEU A 58 5.90 -1.78 10.15
N GLU A 59 6.93 -2.51 9.74
CA GLU A 59 8.23 -2.48 10.41
C GLU A 59 9.29 -1.88 9.48
N PRO A 60 9.81 -0.69 9.81
CA PRO A 60 10.95 -0.10 9.11
C PRO A 60 12.16 -1.03 9.13
N MET A 61 12.66 -1.42 7.96
CA MET A 61 13.79 -2.32 7.81
C MET A 61 14.92 -1.66 7.02
N LYS A 62 16.16 -2.02 7.37
CA LYS A 62 17.31 -1.75 6.50
C LYS A 62 17.31 -2.80 5.39
N SER A 63 17.37 -2.35 4.15
CA SER A 63 17.60 -3.22 3.00
C SER A 63 18.85 -2.78 2.26
N VAL A 64 19.56 -3.75 1.69
CA VAL A 64 20.63 -3.52 0.73
C VAL A 64 20.08 -3.88 -0.64
N GLU A 65 20.44 -3.10 -1.65
CA GLU A 65 19.97 -3.29 -3.02
C GLU A 65 20.28 -4.72 -3.50
N GLY A 66 19.26 -5.44 -3.97
CA GLY A 66 19.42 -6.79 -4.53
C GLY A 66 19.67 -7.90 -3.50
N GLU A 67 19.70 -7.58 -2.21
CA GLU A 67 19.84 -8.55 -1.12
C GLU A 67 18.47 -8.99 -0.61
N GLU A 68 18.44 -10.16 0.04
CA GLU A 68 17.25 -10.61 0.76
C GLU A 68 16.90 -9.61 1.86
N LEU A 69 15.62 -9.22 1.94
CA LEU A 69 15.17 -8.36 3.04
C LEU A 69 15.55 -9.04 4.35
N GLY A 70 16.16 -8.30 5.27
CA GLY A 70 16.51 -8.86 6.57
C GLY A 70 15.24 -9.25 7.33
N GLY A 71 14.99 -10.55 7.48
CA GLY A 71 14.02 -11.10 8.43
C GLY A 71 12.88 -11.93 7.83
N SER A 72 13.15 -13.19 7.50
CA SER A 72 12.29 -14.27 8.00
C SER A 72 12.96 -14.82 9.24
N HIS A 73 12.46 -14.49 10.43
CA HIS A 73 13.13 -14.88 11.66
C HIS A 73 13.05 -16.41 11.84
N PRO A 74 14.19 -17.13 11.97
CA PRO A 74 14.19 -18.58 12.14
C PRO A 74 13.72 -19.03 13.53
N ASP A 75 13.59 -18.11 14.48
CA ASP A 75 13.12 -18.40 15.84
C ASP A 75 11.58 -18.53 15.88
N PRO A 76 11.04 -19.69 16.32
CA PRO A 76 9.62 -19.85 16.57
C PRO A 76 9.05 -18.84 17.60
N ASP A 77 9.91 -18.25 18.45
CA ASP A 77 9.58 -17.28 19.50
C ASP A 77 9.66 -15.80 19.04
N TRP A 78 9.81 -15.56 17.73
CA TRP A 78 9.65 -14.20 17.19
C TRP A 78 8.28 -13.64 17.55
N THR A 79 8.29 -12.57 18.33
CA THR A 79 7.12 -12.10 19.08
C THR A 79 6.06 -11.42 18.22
N ASP A 80 6.42 -10.85 17.06
CA ASP A 80 5.44 -10.25 16.15
C ASP A 80 5.52 -10.84 14.74
N LYS A 81 4.68 -11.85 14.51
CA LYS A 81 4.49 -12.52 13.22
C LYS A 81 3.54 -11.73 12.29
N ASN A 82 2.94 -10.63 12.77
CA ASN A 82 2.08 -9.72 12.02
C ASN A 82 2.82 -8.46 11.58
N ILE A 83 4.09 -8.60 11.19
CA ILE A 83 4.90 -7.50 10.66
C ILE A 83 4.80 -7.45 9.14
N ILE A 84 4.60 -6.26 8.58
CA ILE A 84 4.73 -5.93 7.15
C ILE A 84 6.05 -5.18 6.97
N PRO A 85 7.04 -5.74 6.23
CA PRO A 85 8.30 -5.04 5.98
C PRO A 85 8.10 -3.71 5.24
N LEU A 86 8.73 -2.66 5.76
CA LEU A 86 8.76 -1.31 5.16
C LEU A 86 10.21 -0.92 4.85
N THR A 87 10.52 -0.69 3.57
CA THR A 87 11.87 -0.34 3.10
C THR A 87 11.91 0.96 2.28
N GLY A 88 13.11 1.53 2.16
CA GLY A 88 13.43 2.64 1.25
C GLY A 88 14.18 2.21 -0.02
N SER A 89 14.21 0.92 -0.39
CA SER A 89 14.90 0.39 -1.59
C SER A 89 13.92 0.01 -2.70
N ASN A 90 14.32 0.23 -3.96
CA ASN A 90 13.57 -0.22 -5.12
C ASN A 90 13.92 -1.63 -5.60
N GLU A 91 14.95 -2.22 -5.04
CA GLU A 91 15.40 -3.55 -5.39
C GLU A 91 15.74 -4.34 -4.12
N PHE A 92 15.12 -5.50 -3.99
CA PHE A 92 15.35 -6.43 -2.89
C PHE A 92 14.87 -7.83 -3.28
N VAL A 93 15.29 -8.83 -2.52
CA VAL A 93 14.85 -10.22 -2.68
C VAL A 93 13.90 -10.57 -1.53
N VAL A 94 12.82 -11.28 -1.85
CA VAL A 94 11.90 -11.85 -0.86
C VAL A 94 11.91 -13.37 -0.96
N SER A 95 12.08 -14.06 0.17
CA SER A 95 11.90 -15.51 0.25
C SER A 95 10.46 -15.88 0.58
N GLY A 96 10.11 -17.14 0.30
CA GLY A 96 8.82 -17.72 0.67
C GLY A 96 8.43 -17.43 2.12
N ARG A 97 9.37 -17.60 3.06
CA ARG A 97 9.18 -17.35 4.48
C ARG A 97 8.80 -15.91 4.83
N GLN A 98 9.25 -14.94 4.04
CA GLN A 98 8.95 -13.52 4.26
C GLN A 98 7.56 -13.16 3.76
N ILE A 99 7.12 -13.81 2.69
CA ILE A 99 5.77 -13.64 2.17
C ILE A 99 4.77 -14.60 2.82
N SER A 100 5.20 -15.55 3.66
CA SER A 100 4.31 -16.47 4.38
C SER A 100 3.24 -15.73 5.18
N LEU A 101 2.03 -16.31 5.18
CA LEU A 101 0.84 -15.74 5.81
C LEU A 101 1.11 -15.22 7.23
N MET A 102 0.66 -14.01 7.48
CA MET A 102 0.59 -13.44 8.82
C MET A 102 -0.49 -14.18 9.64
N PRO A 103 -0.33 -14.34 10.97
CA PRO A 103 -1.40 -14.86 11.82
C PRO A 103 -2.76 -14.20 11.60
N VAL A 104 -2.81 -12.87 11.48
CA VAL A 104 -4.06 -12.13 11.21
C VAL A 104 -4.72 -12.53 9.88
N GLN A 105 -3.92 -12.89 8.87
CA GLN A 105 -4.44 -13.42 7.61
C GLN A 105 -4.94 -14.85 7.80
N LYS A 106 -4.20 -15.70 8.53
CA LYS A 106 -4.61 -17.10 8.81
C LYS A 106 -5.96 -17.17 9.51
N ASP A 107 -6.20 -16.30 10.48
CA ASP A 107 -7.47 -16.26 11.22
C ASP A 107 -8.63 -15.98 10.26
N ARG A 108 -8.50 -14.98 9.37
CA ARG A 108 -9.51 -14.62 8.37
C ARG A 108 -9.70 -15.68 7.29
N ILE A 109 -8.62 -16.32 6.84
CA ILE A 109 -8.66 -17.39 5.83
C ILE A 109 -9.34 -18.65 6.40
N SER A 110 -9.21 -18.89 7.71
CA SER A 110 -9.82 -20.04 8.40
C SER A 110 -11.35 -20.00 8.40
N ASP A 111 -11.95 -18.83 8.17
CA ASP A 111 -13.40 -18.70 7.97
C ASP A 111 -13.86 -19.30 6.63
N THR A 112 -12.95 -19.40 5.65
CA THR A 112 -13.26 -19.83 4.27
C THR A 112 -12.72 -21.22 3.96
N PHE A 113 -11.54 -21.59 4.48
CA PHE A 113 -10.86 -22.84 4.13
C PHE A 113 -10.56 -23.70 5.35
N ALA A 114 -10.57 -25.02 5.14
CA ALA A 114 -10.15 -25.98 6.15
C ALA A 114 -8.66 -25.82 6.52
N SER A 115 -8.34 -26.10 7.78
CA SER A 115 -6.98 -25.98 8.32
C SER A 115 -5.93 -26.79 7.55
N GLU A 116 -6.30 -27.95 7.00
CA GLU A 116 -5.41 -28.77 6.18
C GLU A 116 -5.00 -28.04 4.88
N SER A 117 -5.94 -27.36 4.23
CA SER A 117 -5.66 -26.59 3.01
C SER A 117 -4.71 -25.44 3.30
N ILE A 118 -4.91 -24.75 4.42
CA ILE A 118 -4.02 -23.66 4.88
C ILE A 118 -2.62 -24.21 5.17
N ALA A 119 -2.51 -25.37 5.82
CA ALA A 119 -1.23 -26.01 6.12
C ALA A 119 -0.47 -26.41 4.83
N ARG A 120 -1.17 -26.98 3.84
CA ARG A 120 -0.59 -27.31 2.53
C ARG A 120 -0.07 -26.06 1.82
N MET A 121 -0.85 -24.98 1.82
CA MET A 121 -0.44 -23.71 1.22
C MET A 121 0.78 -23.13 1.92
N CYS A 122 0.81 -23.08 3.26
CA CYS A 122 1.97 -22.59 4.01
C CYS A 122 3.22 -23.40 3.68
N THR A 123 3.11 -24.72 3.58
CA THR A 123 4.23 -25.61 3.20
C THR A 123 4.76 -25.27 1.81
N TYR A 124 3.87 -25.02 0.85
CA TYR A 124 4.26 -24.63 -0.52
C TYR A 124 4.95 -23.26 -0.55
N VAL A 125 4.41 -22.29 0.18
CA VAL A 125 4.99 -20.94 0.25
C VAL A 125 6.36 -20.97 0.93
N ASP A 126 6.55 -21.76 2.00
CA ASP A 126 7.82 -21.81 2.73
C ASP A 126 9.00 -22.36 1.90
N ILE A 127 8.72 -23.20 0.89
CA ILE A 127 9.74 -23.76 -0.03
C ILE A 127 9.88 -22.95 -1.32
N TYR A 128 9.14 -21.84 -1.45
CA TYR A 128 9.16 -21.01 -2.63
C TYR A 128 10.54 -20.37 -2.82
N SER A 129 11.05 -20.42 -4.05
CA SER A 129 12.37 -19.86 -4.35
C SER A 129 12.37 -18.34 -4.13
N PRO A 130 13.45 -17.77 -3.57
CA PRO A 130 13.53 -16.33 -3.40
C PRO A 130 13.33 -15.59 -4.73
N THR A 131 12.49 -14.56 -4.70
CA THR A 131 12.11 -13.77 -5.87
C THR A 131 12.69 -12.38 -5.76
N LYS A 132 13.35 -11.93 -6.82
CA LYS A 132 13.88 -10.57 -6.93
C LYS A 132 12.76 -9.62 -7.34
N ILE A 133 12.57 -8.58 -6.54
CA ILE A 133 11.67 -7.47 -6.84
C ILE A 133 12.53 -6.28 -7.25
N LYS A 134 12.20 -5.66 -8.38
CA LYS A 134 12.80 -4.42 -8.85
C LYS A 134 11.74 -3.51 -9.45
N ARG A 135 11.63 -2.28 -8.97
CA ARG A 135 10.76 -1.24 -9.53
C ARG A 135 11.57 0.02 -9.85
N THR A 136 11.10 0.79 -10.82
CA THR A 136 11.77 2.04 -11.23
C THR A 136 10.71 3.06 -11.61
N GLY A 137 10.96 4.34 -11.32
CA GLY A 137 10.07 5.43 -11.72
C GLY A 137 8.76 5.53 -10.93
N VAL A 138 8.69 4.91 -9.75
CA VAL A 138 7.52 4.95 -8.85
C VAL A 138 7.89 5.64 -7.54
N GLY A 139 6.91 6.30 -6.90
CA GLY A 139 7.09 6.94 -5.60
C GLY A 139 7.09 5.97 -4.42
N GLY A 140 6.49 4.80 -4.62
CA GLY A 140 6.43 3.68 -3.70
C GLY A 140 5.87 2.47 -4.44
N PHE A 141 5.82 1.33 -3.76
CA PHE A 141 5.04 0.18 -4.21
C PHE A 141 4.78 -0.78 -3.05
N CYS A 142 3.60 -1.38 -3.06
CA CYS A 142 3.23 -2.54 -2.26
C CYS A 142 3.44 -3.80 -3.11
N SER A 143 4.48 -4.57 -2.78
CA SER A 143 4.71 -5.87 -3.40
C SER A 143 3.89 -6.94 -2.69
N THR A 144 2.90 -7.46 -3.40
CA THR A 144 2.06 -8.56 -2.93
C THR A 144 2.19 -9.77 -3.85
N THR A 145 2.25 -10.96 -3.25
CA THR A 145 2.13 -12.24 -3.96
C THR A 145 0.81 -12.90 -3.57
N PHE A 146 0.27 -13.77 -4.40
CA PHE A 146 -0.92 -14.53 -4.07
C PHE A 146 -0.74 -16.01 -4.42
N TYR A 147 -1.48 -16.85 -3.71
CA TYR A 147 -1.60 -18.27 -3.96
C TYR A 147 -2.99 -18.56 -4.50
N GLU A 148 -3.08 -19.26 -5.63
CA GLU A 148 -4.35 -19.68 -6.19
C GLU A 148 -4.81 -21.00 -5.56
N MET A 149 -6.00 -21.01 -4.97
CA MET A 149 -6.55 -22.17 -4.28
C MET A 149 -7.33 -23.07 -5.25
N GLY A 150 -6.74 -24.18 -5.68
CA GLY A 150 -7.39 -25.14 -6.57
C GLY A 150 -6.72 -25.22 -7.93
N ASP A 151 -7.49 -25.52 -8.98
CA ASP A 151 -7.00 -25.54 -10.36
C ASP A 151 -6.94 -24.12 -10.94
N VAL A 152 -5.93 -23.88 -11.79
CA VAL A 152 -5.66 -22.58 -12.41
C VAL A 152 -6.88 -22.03 -13.16
N GLY A 153 -7.24 -20.78 -12.87
CA GLY A 153 -8.38 -20.04 -13.40
C GLY A 153 -9.73 -20.37 -12.76
N THR A 154 -9.78 -21.22 -11.73
CA THR A 154 -11.04 -21.69 -11.13
C THR A 154 -11.12 -21.48 -9.62
N GLY A 155 -9.99 -21.18 -9.00
CA GLY A 155 -9.83 -21.05 -7.56
C GLY A 155 -9.94 -19.62 -7.05
N PRO A 156 -10.41 -19.39 -5.82
CA PRO A 156 -10.17 -18.13 -5.14
C PRO A 156 -8.66 -17.92 -4.91
N TYR A 157 -8.25 -16.67 -4.81
CA TYR A 157 -6.88 -16.25 -4.60
C TYR A 157 -6.67 -15.86 -3.14
N VAL A 158 -5.55 -16.28 -2.57
CA VAL A 158 -5.13 -15.94 -1.22
C VAL A 158 -3.95 -14.98 -1.29
N TYR A 159 -4.15 -13.74 -0.86
CA TYR A 159 -3.07 -12.78 -0.71
C TYR A 159 -2.11 -13.23 0.39
N LEU A 160 -0.83 -13.24 0.03
CA LEU A 160 0.27 -13.49 0.93
C LEU A 160 0.65 -12.19 1.67
N ARG A 161 1.67 -12.26 2.53
CA ARG A 161 2.11 -11.08 3.27
C ARG A 161 2.64 -10.01 2.31
N PRO A 162 2.16 -8.76 2.41
CA PRO A 162 2.67 -7.67 1.59
C PRO A 162 4.04 -7.19 2.08
N VAL A 163 4.76 -6.50 1.19
CA VAL A 163 5.99 -5.74 1.51
C VAL A 163 5.86 -4.35 0.91
N ILE A 164 6.10 -3.31 1.70
CA ILE A 164 6.02 -1.92 1.24
C ILE A 164 7.41 -1.34 1.02
N SER A 165 7.56 -0.60 -0.07
CA SER A 165 8.71 0.26 -0.32
C SER A 165 8.28 1.69 -0.65
N VAL A 166 9.01 2.69 -0.16
CA VAL A 166 8.78 4.10 -0.47
C VAL A 166 10.07 4.79 -0.91
N ALA A 167 10.00 5.53 -2.01
CA ALA A 167 11.09 6.31 -2.55
C ALA A 167 11.25 7.66 -1.82
N GLN A 168 12.46 8.19 -1.80
CA GLN A 168 12.72 9.51 -1.25
C GLN A 168 12.23 10.60 -2.21
N SER A 169 11.34 11.48 -1.74
CA SER A 169 10.91 12.68 -2.46
C SER A 169 11.60 13.98 -2.02
N GLY A 170 12.33 13.93 -0.90
CA GLY A 170 12.91 15.10 -0.24
C GLY A 170 11.91 15.90 0.63
N LEU A 171 10.64 15.50 0.65
CA LEU A 171 9.60 16.09 1.51
C LEU A 171 8.92 14.99 2.32
N THR A 172 8.99 15.09 3.65
CA THR A 172 8.38 14.07 4.52
C THR A 172 6.88 13.97 4.31
N CYS A 173 6.15 15.09 4.16
CA CYS A 173 4.71 15.06 3.91
C CYS A 173 4.33 14.24 2.66
N VAL A 174 5.13 14.32 1.60
CA VAL A 174 4.89 13.57 0.37
C VAL A 174 5.22 12.10 0.58
N ASN A 175 6.36 11.78 1.18
CA ASN A 175 6.71 10.40 1.48
C ASN A 175 5.67 9.73 2.40
N THR A 176 5.12 10.46 3.39
CA THR A 176 4.05 9.97 4.27
C THR A 176 2.75 9.74 3.49
N ALA A 177 2.40 10.61 2.55
CA ALA A 177 1.23 10.41 1.68
C ALA A 177 1.40 9.18 0.78
N THR A 178 2.58 9.00 0.19
CA THR A 178 2.93 7.81 -0.58
C THR A 178 2.90 6.55 0.30
N LEU A 179 3.42 6.61 1.53
CA LEU A 179 3.29 5.51 2.47
C LEU A 179 1.82 5.18 2.78
N GLY A 180 0.96 6.18 2.92
CA GLY A 180 -0.48 6.00 3.10
C GLY A 180 -1.15 5.30 1.91
N HIS A 181 -0.76 5.67 0.68
CA HIS A 181 -1.20 5.00 -0.55
C HIS A 181 -0.79 3.52 -0.53
N GLU A 182 0.50 3.20 -0.31
CA GLU A 182 0.95 1.80 -0.27
C GLU A 182 0.35 1.01 0.89
N THR A 183 0.09 1.67 2.03
CA THR A 183 -0.59 1.08 3.18
C THR A 183 -2.02 0.70 2.84
N SER A 184 -2.68 1.42 1.93
CA SER A 184 -4.00 1.03 1.42
C SER A 184 -3.96 -0.29 0.66
N HIS A 185 -2.98 -0.50 -0.22
CA HIS A 185 -2.83 -1.80 -0.89
C HIS A 185 -2.52 -2.92 0.10
N ALA A 186 -1.63 -2.68 1.06
CA ALA A 186 -1.34 -3.65 2.10
C ALA A 186 -2.57 -3.95 2.98
N HIS A 187 -3.41 -2.95 3.22
CA HIS A 187 -4.65 -3.10 3.98
C HIS A 187 -5.61 -4.05 3.25
N ASP A 188 -5.82 -3.89 1.94
CA ASP A 188 -6.65 -4.79 1.15
C ASP A 188 -6.18 -6.25 1.30
N CYS A 189 -4.86 -6.49 1.26
CA CYS A 189 -4.25 -7.82 1.38
C CYS A 189 -4.41 -8.45 2.78
N VAL A 190 -4.39 -7.62 3.84
CA VAL A 190 -4.44 -8.10 5.23
C VAL A 190 -5.87 -8.21 5.72
N ALA A 191 -6.73 -7.25 5.35
CA ALA A 191 -8.12 -7.21 5.77
C ALA A 191 -8.99 -8.19 4.98
N ASN A 192 -8.74 -8.36 3.68
CA ASN A 192 -9.49 -9.27 2.83
C ASN A 192 -8.52 -10.20 2.11
N PRO A 193 -7.87 -11.14 2.83
CA PRO A 193 -6.82 -11.97 2.26
C PRO A 193 -7.34 -13.00 1.25
N VAL A 194 -8.66 -13.14 1.06
CA VAL A 194 -9.27 -14.05 0.08
C VAL A 194 -10.02 -13.21 -0.96
N SER A 195 -9.74 -13.46 -2.24
CA SER A 195 -10.40 -12.79 -3.37
C SER A 195 -10.94 -13.82 -4.35
N GLU A 196 -12.19 -13.66 -4.78
CA GLU A 196 -12.77 -14.46 -5.87
C GLU A 196 -12.38 -13.91 -7.25
N ILE A 197 -12.00 -12.64 -7.31
CA ILE A 197 -11.57 -11.98 -8.54
C ILE A 197 -10.06 -12.15 -8.67
N ASP A 198 -9.59 -12.41 -9.89
CA ASP A 198 -8.16 -12.44 -10.20
C ASP A 198 -7.50 -11.11 -9.79
N PRO A 199 -6.57 -11.14 -8.82
CA PRO A 199 -5.80 -9.97 -8.41
C PRO A 199 -5.05 -9.28 -9.56
N LYS A 200 -4.82 -9.96 -10.68
CA LYS A 200 -4.15 -9.39 -11.86
C LYS A 200 -5.11 -8.76 -12.86
N SER A 201 -6.42 -8.84 -12.65
CA SER A 201 -7.38 -8.21 -13.56
C SER A 201 -7.29 -6.68 -13.47
N ASP A 202 -7.37 -6.02 -14.63
CA ASP A 202 -7.33 -4.55 -14.72
C ASP A 202 -8.40 -3.89 -13.83
N GLN A 203 -9.57 -4.54 -13.69
CA GLN A 203 -10.65 -4.05 -12.84
C GLN A 203 -10.29 -4.10 -11.35
N ALA A 204 -9.70 -5.20 -10.87
CA ALA A 204 -9.28 -5.31 -9.47
C ALA A 204 -8.14 -4.33 -9.16
N ASN A 205 -7.16 -4.23 -10.06
CA ASN A 205 -6.04 -3.30 -9.95
C ASN A 205 -6.55 -1.85 -9.87
N LEU A 206 -7.34 -1.43 -10.86
CA LEU A 206 -7.84 -0.05 -10.91
C LEU A 206 -8.69 0.29 -9.68
N ARG A 207 -9.57 -0.60 -9.22
CA ARG A 207 -10.34 -0.38 -7.99
C ARG A 207 -9.40 -0.09 -6.80
N SER A 208 -8.38 -0.94 -6.59
CA SER A 208 -7.45 -0.79 -5.47
C SER A 208 -6.64 0.50 -5.59
N GLU A 209 -6.18 0.85 -6.79
CA GLU A 209 -5.47 2.10 -7.09
C GLU A 209 -6.33 3.34 -6.80
N LEU A 210 -7.60 3.35 -7.19
CA LEU A 210 -8.50 4.48 -6.90
C LEU A 210 -8.65 4.71 -5.39
N GLN A 211 -8.78 3.65 -4.61
CA GLN A 211 -8.81 3.73 -3.15
C GLN A 211 -7.49 4.25 -2.60
N ALA A 212 -6.36 3.71 -3.08
CA ALA A 212 -5.03 4.12 -2.62
C ALA A 212 -4.71 5.58 -2.97
N TYR A 213 -5.10 6.07 -4.16
CA TYR A 213 -4.96 7.48 -4.53
C TYR A 213 -5.84 8.40 -3.69
N ALA A 214 -7.07 8.00 -3.38
CA ALA A 214 -7.95 8.74 -2.47
C ALA A 214 -7.35 8.85 -1.07
N VAL A 215 -6.87 7.73 -0.50
CA VAL A 215 -6.18 7.71 0.80
C VAL A 215 -4.94 8.59 0.77
N GLY A 216 -4.07 8.39 -0.21
CA GLY A 216 -2.87 9.20 -0.38
C GLY A 216 -3.21 10.69 -0.42
N LYS A 217 -4.22 11.08 -1.21
CA LYS A 217 -4.65 12.48 -1.37
C LYS A 217 -5.12 13.08 -0.04
N VAL A 218 -5.93 12.36 0.73
CA VAL A 218 -6.37 12.81 2.06
C VAL A 218 -5.17 13.04 2.99
N ILE A 219 -4.22 12.11 3.02
CA ILE A 219 -3.00 12.24 3.84
C ILE A 219 -2.09 13.36 3.34
N GLN A 220 -1.99 13.55 2.02
CA GLN A 220 -1.21 14.62 1.39
C GLN A 220 -1.76 15.98 1.80
N ASP A 221 -3.07 16.20 1.70
CA ASP A 221 -3.69 17.49 2.02
C ASP A 221 -3.47 17.86 3.48
N TYR A 222 -3.70 16.91 4.39
CA TYR A 222 -3.45 17.10 5.81
C TYR A 222 -1.98 17.41 6.10
N SER A 223 -1.07 16.61 5.53
CA SER A 223 0.36 16.73 5.81
C SER A 223 0.97 17.99 5.22
N THR A 224 0.59 18.36 3.99
CA THR A 224 1.08 19.56 3.32
C THR A 224 0.50 20.83 3.94
N TYR A 225 -0.76 20.81 4.39
CA TYR A 225 -1.33 21.91 5.17
C TYR A 225 -0.56 22.14 6.47
N ASN A 226 -0.28 21.07 7.22
CA ASN A 226 0.49 21.14 8.46
C ASN A 226 1.93 21.62 8.24
N ASP A 227 2.58 21.17 7.17
CA ASP A 227 3.92 21.60 6.78
C ASP A 227 3.94 22.96 6.07
N ARG A 228 2.77 23.55 5.80
CA ARG A 228 2.56 24.81 5.08
C ARG A 228 3.19 24.82 3.69
N ILE A 229 3.02 23.71 2.99
CA ILE A 229 3.48 23.50 1.63
C ILE A 229 2.27 23.62 0.70
N MET A 230 2.47 24.32 -0.42
CA MET A 230 1.52 24.35 -1.51
C MET A 230 2.25 23.92 -2.78
N PHE A 231 1.66 23.00 -3.54
CA PHE A 231 2.24 22.62 -4.81
C PHE A 231 1.88 23.61 -5.91
N SER A 232 2.87 23.95 -6.73
CA SER A 232 2.69 24.81 -7.90
C SER A 232 1.96 24.12 -9.05
N TYR A 233 1.80 22.80 -8.98
CA TYR A 233 1.08 21.97 -9.94
C TYR A 233 0.44 20.79 -9.21
N PRO A 234 -0.72 20.28 -9.65
CA PRO A 234 -1.33 19.08 -9.07
C PRO A 234 -0.40 17.86 -9.13
N SER A 235 -0.30 17.15 -8.01
CA SER A 235 0.30 15.81 -7.93
C SER A 235 -0.53 14.77 -8.71
N VAL A 236 0.00 13.55 -8.88
CA VAL A 236 -0.77 12.45 -9.46
C VAL A 236 -2.01 12.13 -8.60
N GLN A 237 -1.84 12.13 -7.27
CA GLN A 237 -2.93 11.93 -6.31
C GLN A 237 -4.04 12.96 -6.47
N ASP A 238 -3.70 14.25 -6.67
CA ASP A 238 -4.69 15.30 -6.92
C ASP A 238 -5.51 15.01 -8.18
N ARG A 239 -4.82 14.62 -9.26
CA ARG A 239 -5.44 14.40 -10.58
C ARG A 239 -6.31 13.16 -10.61
N VAL A 240 -5.85 12.05 -10.02
CA VAL A 240 -6.64 10.80 -9.95
C VAL A 240 -7.86 11.00 -9.09
N GLU A 241 -7.70 11.58 -7.89
CA GLU A 241 -8.84 11.83 -6.99
C GLU A 241 -9.84 12.81 -7.60
N GLU A 242 -9.40 13.83 -8.35
CA GLU A 242 -10.29 14.75 -9.05
C GLU A 242 -11.18 14.03 -10.07
N VAL A 243 -10.59 13.17 -10.91
CA VAL A 243 -11.34 12.39 -11.90
C VAL A 243 -12.27 11.39 -11.22
N ARG A 244 -11.75 10.59 -10.27
CA ARG A 244 -12.55 9.63 -9.51
C ARG A 244 -13.72 10.31 -8.81
N ARG A 245 -13.51 11.46 -8.17
CA ARG A 245 -14.56 12.24 -7.48
C ARG A 245 -15.61 12.77 -8.43
N MET A 246 -15.21 13.19 -9.62
CA MET A 246 -16.12 13.71 -10.63
C MET A 246 -17.11 12.64 -11.10
N VAL A 247 -16.63 11.40 -11.29
CA VAL A 247 -17.44 10.29 -11.81
C VAL A 247 -18.20 9.57 -10.68
N ASN A 248 -17.51 9.19 -9.60
CA ASN A 248 -18.06 8.33 -8.55
C ASN A 248 -18.54 9.12 -7.30
N GLY A 249 -18.35 10.44 -7.27
CA GLY A 249 -18.77 11.29 -6.16
C GLY A 249 -17.82 11.28 -4.95
N PRO A 250 -18.28 11.73 -3.77
CA PRO A 250 -17.46 11.75 -2.55
C PRO A 250 -17.08 10.34 -2.05
N LEU A 251 -16.08 10.25 -1.16
CA LEU A 251 -15.55 8.96 -0.66
C LEU A 251 -16.57 8.13 0.12
N TRP A 252 -17.60 8.76 0.69
CA TRP A 252 -18.69 8.08 1.38
C TRP A 252 -19.82 7.62 0.45
N SER A 253 -19.73 7.86 -0.86
CA SER A 253 -20.69 7.32 -1.82
C SER A 253 -20.62 5.80 -1.85
N GLU A 254 -21.77 5.17 -2.01
CA GLU A 254 -21.82 3.78 -2.47
C GLU A 254 -21.13 3.71 -3.85
N GLY A 255 -20.23 2.75 -4.03
CA GLY A 255 -19.47 2.61 -5.28
C GLY A 255 -18.41 3.70 -5.51
N ALA A 256 -17.93 4.40 -4.47
CA ALA A 256 -16.90 5.45 -4.60
C ALA A 256 -15.64 5.02 -5.39
N PHE A 257 -15.35 3.72 -5.44
CA PHE A 257 -14.21 3.11 -6.14
C PHE A 257 -14.63 2.12 -7.24
N ASP A 258 -15.90 2.12 -7.65
CA ASP A 258 -16.36 1.24 -8.71
C ASP A 258 -15.75 1.62 -10.05
N VAL A 259 -15.30 0.60 -10.77
CA VAL A 259 -14.69 0.74 -12.10
C VAL A 259 -15.79 0.65 -13.15
N ASN A 260 -15.89 1.68 -13.98
CA ASN A 260 -16.85 1.77 -15.08
C ASN A 260 -16.21 2.45 -16.30
N ASP A 261 -16.85 2.29 -17.47
CA ASP A 261 -16.31 2.77 -18.75
C ASP A 261 -16.10 4.29 -18.79
N ASP A 262 -16.99 5.07 -18.17
CA ASP A 262 -16.83 6.53 -18.10
C ASP A 262 -15.60 6.89 -17.28
N LEU A 263 -15.40 6.26 -16.11
CA LEU A 263 -14.21 6.49 -15.29
C LEU A 263 -12.92 6.19 -16.05
N ILE A 264 -12.86 5.06 -16.76
CA ILE A 264 -11.72 4.67 -17.58
C ILE A 264 -11.47 5.72 -18.67
N GLU A 265 -12.52 6.13 -19.38
CA GLU A 265 -12.41 7.15 -20.44
C GLU A 265 -11.89 8.49 -19.89
N GLN A 266 -12.38 8.95 -18.74
CA GLN A 266 -11.92 10.20 -18.13
C GLN A 266 -10.46 10.11 -17.64
N LEU A 267 -10.04 8.97 -17.07
CA LEU A 267 -8.65 8.74 -16.69
C LEU A 267 -7.73 8.77 -17.91
N ASP A 268 -8.13 8.12 -19.00
CA ASP A 268 -7.38 8.10 -20.26
C ASP A 268 -7.25 9.51 -20.86
N ARG A 269 -8.36 10.27 -20.91
CA ARG A 269 -8.36 11.68 -21.35
C ARG A 269 -7.47 12.57 -20.49
N ALA A 270 -7.40 12.28 -19.19
CA ALA A 270 -6.52 12.97 -18.25
C ALA A 270 -5.05 12.50 -18.36
N GLY A 271 -4.72 11.53 -19.20
CA GLY A 271 -3.38 10.96 -19.35
C GLY A 271 -2.94 10.14 -18.14
N LEU A 272 -3.89 9.48 -17.47
CA LEU A 272 -3.69 8.70 -16.24
C LEU A 272 -3.80 7.19 -16.47
N ARG A 273 -3.81 6.72 -17.72
CA ARG A 273 -3.89 5.29 -18.04
C ARG A 273 -2.80 4.45 -17.36
N GLY A 274 -1.62 5.02 -17.12
CA GLY A 274 -0.49 4.29 -16.53
C GLY A 274 -0.58 4.05 -15.02
N ILE A 275 -1.70 4.37 -14.37
CA ILE A 275 -1.88 4.12 -12.93
C ILE A 275 -2.41 2.72 -12.63
N TYR A 276 -2.88 1.95 -13.62
CA TYR A 276 -3.44 0.60 -13.47
C TYR A 276 -2.99 -0.31 -14.60
#